data_AF-A0A7X6DQE3-F1
#
_entry.id   AF-A0A7X6DQE3-F1
#
_cell.length_a   1.000
_cell.length_b   1.000
_cell.length_c   1.000
_cell.angle_alpha   90.00
_cell.angle_beta   90.00
_cell.angle_gamma   90.00
#
_symmetry.space_group_name_H-M   'P 1'
#
loop_
_entity.id
_entity.type
_entity.pdbx_description
1 polymer ?
#
loop_
_entity_poly.entity_id
_entity_poly.type
_entity_poly.pdbx_seq_one_letter_code
_entity_poly.pdbx_strand_id
1 'polypeptide(L)'
;MEEPMKTKTSVFFDRRQNAVPINFNDRRTAERRIAEEPISPERRRLFSQIRHFDRENINIQVYLQSEGKEIHGHTQNISLGGLLVYSTIALNNGDPTILQFSFGEHACFVNISGQVVFCHLVNDKESGQYVIGIKFTAIRDFEQRILITAFQTLKQSTITQQKSSLRIVASKDTLAQEAANLPNHTFRIGQTAFANLKPTVLTQKDPTSLLNGVSFELTDEQKALQETVRKFTEKEIEPVAGYYDRTGEFPRDIIQKAFELGLLTCYIPEKFGGNGLGIFETALITEELAAGCVGITTSIMVNLLGISPLLIAATESQKEKYLTSYCRQLTLYSFCFTEPDAGSDPSRIATRAELVGDHYILNGSKCFITNGGVSDYYVVFATVDRSIGTKGLTAFLTPSKAEGISIGKTLDKMGQRASNTAEIFFDNVKIPVENRIGKEHEGYKIAMLSISRSRINVAAGSVGVARTAMDHAMRYVQKRVQFNQALANFQYVQFRLADMASAIDAARLLAWRAAWVHDKGQRYAKQASMAKDFAGDMVMKATSEALDLLGGYGYSKEFPMEKLMRDAKLMQIYEGPSPVHKTIIYRELANEYGLC
;
A
#
# COMPACT_ATOMS: atom_id res chain seq x y z
N MET A 1 -23.00 57.72 -20.40
CA MET A 1 -23.86 56.76 -19.68
C MET A 1 -23.87 55.50 -20.50
N GLU A 2 -23.12 54.49 -20.08
CA GLU A 2 -22.96 53.23 -20.81
C GLU A 2 -23.92 52.17 -20.27
N GLU A 3 -24.42 51.30 -21.15
CA GLU A 3 -25.27 50.17 -20.76
C GLU A 3 -24.44 49.05 -20.09
N PRO A 4 -24.96 48.37 -19.06
CA PRO A 4 -24.22 47.31 -18.38
C PRO A 4 -24.21 46.00 -19.19
N MET A 5 -23.01 45.46 -19.41
CA MET A 5 -22.79 44.10 -19.95
C MET A 5 -23.56 43.04 -19.13
N LYS A 6 -24.40 42.25 -19.81
CA LYS A 6 -24.97 41.02 -19.25
C LYS A 6 -23.88 39.95 -19.12
N THR A 7 -23.65 39.48 -17.90
CA THR A 7 -22.71 38.39 -17.61
C THR A 7 -23.28 37.02 -18.05
N LYS A 8 -22.43 36.16 -18.61
CA LYS A 8 -22.79 34.77 -18.95
C LYS A 8 -22.80 33.90 -17.69
N THR A 9 -23.95 33.81 -17.04
CA THR A 9 -24.20 32.81 -15.98
C THR A 9 -24.32 31.40 -16.58
N SER A 10 -24.04 30.36 -15.79
CA SER A 10 -23.72 29.02 -16.28
C SER A 10 -24.85 28.28 -17.00
N VAL A 11 -24.51 27.65 -18.14
CA VAL A 11 -25.31 26.66 -18.90
C VAL A 11 -25.68 25.39 -18.09
N PHE A 12 -25.21 25.29 -16.84
CA PHE A 12 -25.44 24.15 -15.95
C PHE A 12 -26.80 24.19 -15.22
N PHE A 13 -27.47 25.35 -15.13
CA PHE A 13 -28.71 25.50 -14.35
C PHE A 13 -30.01 25.25 -15.14
N ASP A 14 -30.08 25.64 -16.42
CA ASP A 14 -31.34 25.55 -17.20
C ASP A 14 -31.80 24.11 -17.52
N ARG A 15 -30.90 23.12 -17.46
CA ARG A 15 -31.26 21.72 -17.77
C ARG A 15 -32.11 21.02 -16.70
N ARG A 16 -32.38 21.64 -15.54
CA ARG A 16 -33.21 21.03 -14.48
C ARG A 16 -34.71 21.32 -14.58
N GLN A 17 -35.16 22.29 -15.38
CA GLN A 17 -36.60 22.67 -15.39
C GLN A 17 -37.49 21.77 -16.26
N ASN A 18 -36.93 20.92 -17.13
CA ASN A 18 -37.69 20.03 -18.04
C ASN A 18 -37.53 18.53 -17.74
N ALA A 19 -37.10 18.17 -16.52
CA ALA A 19 -36.98 16.76 -16.10
C ALA A 19 -38.34 16.24 -15.59
N VAL A 20 -39.03 15.43 -16.41
CA VAL A 20 -40.27 14.73 -15.98
C VAL A 20 -39.92 13.68 -14.92
N PRO A 21 -40.66 13.58 -13.78
CA PRO A 21 -40.36 12.62 -12.73
C PRO A 21 -40.55 11.17 -13.19
N ILE A 22 -39.60 10.29 -12.89
CA ILE A 22 -39.72 8.85 -13.12
C ILE A 22 -40.58 8.23 -12.02
N ASN A 23 -41.73 7.66 -12.38
CA ASN A 23 -42.58 6.91 -11.45
C ASN A 23 -42.10 5.44 -11.37
N PHE A 24 -41.35 5.12 -10.31
CA PHE A 24 -40.78 3.79 -10.09
C PHE A 24 -41.80 2.69 -9.72
N ASN A 25 -43.10 2.99 -9.65
CA ASN A 25 -44.15 2.02 -9.38
C ASN A 25 -44.83 1.42 -10.64
N ASP A 26 -44.46 1.83 -11.87
CA ASP A 26 -45.02 1.21 -13.08
C ASP A 26 -44.34 -0.11 -13.46
N ARG A 27 -44.88 -1.20 -12.92
CA ARG A 27 -44.44 -2.58 -13.18
C ARG A 27 -44.61 -3.03 -14.65
N ARG A 28 -45.50 -2.39 -15.44
CA ARG A 28 -45.84 -2.87 -16.80
C ARG A 28 -44.79 -2.55 -17.86
N THR A 29 -43.91 -1.60 -17.61
CA THR A 29 -42.89 -1.18 -18.58
C THR A 29 -41.62 -2.05 -18.55
N ALA A 30 -41.34 -2.73 -17.43
CA ALA A 30 -40.18 -3.63 -17.30
C ALA A 30 -40.40 -5.00 -17.98
N GLU A 31 -41.60 -5.56 -17.88
CA GLU A 31 -41.88 -6.94 -18.32
C GLU A 31 -42.02 -7.08 -19.85
N ARG A 32 -42.26 -5.98 -20.57
CA ARG A 32 -42.52 -5.98 -22.02
C ARG A 32 -41.27 -6.03 -22.92
N ARG A 33 -40.05 -6.00 -22.37
CA ARG A 33 -38.79 -6.05 -23.15
C ARG A 33 -38.01 -7.37 -23.06
N ILE A 34 -38.50 -8.35 -22.30
CA ILE A 34 -37.83 -9.67 -22.17
C ILE A 34 -38.27 -10.67 -23.26
N ALA A 35 -39.37 -10.39 -23.97
CA ALA A 35 -40.05 -11.37 -24.82
C ALA A 35 -39.56 -11.45 -26.29
N GLU A 36 -38.85 -10.44 -26.83
CA GLU A 36 -38.58 -10.34 -28.27
C GLU A 36 -37.16 -9.84 -28.61
N GLU A 37 -36.15 -10.72 -28.51
CA GLU A 37 -34.91 -10.58 -29.29
C GLU A 37 -34.45 -11.91 -29.90
N PRO A 38 -34.12 -11.98 -31.22
CA PRO A 38 -33.60 -13.20 -31.84
C PRO A 38 -32.18 -13.53 -31.38
N ILE A 39 -31.88 -14.82 -31.22
CA ILE A 39 -30.55 -15.31 -30.85
C ILE A 39 -29.49 -14.85 -31.87
N SER A 40 -28.52 -14.05 -31.42
CA SER A 40 -27.48 -13.46 -32.28
C SER A 40 -26.62 -14.52 -33.01
N PRO A 41 -26.02 -14.18 -34.17
CA PRO A 41 -25.11 -15.07 -34.89
C PRO A 41 -23.90 -15.53 -34.05
N GLU A 42 -23.46 -14.71 -33.10
CA GLU A 42 -22.35 -15.02 -32.18
C GLU A 42 -22.74 -16.12 -31.19
N ARG A 43 -23.97 -16.11 -30.65
CA ARG A 43 -24.49 -17.24 -29.86
C ARG A 43 -24.55 -18.53 -30.68
N ARG A 44 -24.90 -18.46 -31.98
CA ARG A 44 -24.88 -19.65 -32.85
C ARG A 44 -23.47 -20.21 -33.07
N ARG A 45 -22.45 -19.34 -33.23
CA ARG A 45 -21.03 -19.77 -33.28
C ARG A 45 -20.58 -20.42 -31.97
N LEU A 46 -20.98 -19.87 -30.83
CA LEU A 46 -20.69 -20.44 -29.51
C LEU A 46 -21.29 -21.85 -29.37
N PHE A 47 -22.57 -22.03 -29.76
CA PHE A 47 -23.23 -23.34 -29.75
C PHE A 47 -22.65 -24.34 -30.76
N SER A 48 -22.07 -23.92 -31.89
CA SER A 48 -21.40 -24.85 -32.81
C SER A 48 -20.02 -25.29 -32.31
N GLN A 49 -19.31 -24.42 -31.58
CA GLN A 49 -18.03 -24.77 -30.93
C GLN A 49 -18.23 -25.75 -29.76
N ILE A 50 -19.31 -25.58 -28.98
CA ILE A 50 -19.67 -26.51 -27.89
C ILE A 50 -19.90 -27.94 -28.41
N ARG A 51 -20.57 -28.13 -29.56
CA ARG A 51 -20.82 -29.46 -30.15
C ARG A 51 -19.58 -30.19 -30.67
N HIS A 52 -18.41 -29.55 -30.73
CA HIS A 52 -17.19 -30.16 -31.25
C HIS A 52 -16.30 -30.80 -30.16
N PHE A 53 -16.65 -30.63 -28.89
CA PHE A 53 -15.92 -31.22 -27.74
C PHE A 53 -16.52 -32.55 -27.25
N ASP A 54 -17.62 -33.03 -27.85
CA ASP A 54 -18.47 -34.14 -27.36
C ASP A 54 -17.94 -35.55 -27.74
N ARG A 55 -16.60 -35.75 -27.74
CA ARG A 55 -15.96 -37.02 -28.13
C ARG A 55 -14.76 -37.38 -27.26
N GLU A 56 -15.02 -37.69 -26.00
CA GLU A 56 -14.37 -38.76 -25.22
C GLU A 56 -14.98 -38.80 -23.80
N ASN A 57 -15.97 -39.67 -23.59
CA ASN A 57 -16.72 -39.72 -22.34
C ASN A 57 -16.04 -40.66 -21.33
N ILE A 58 -15.66 -40.11 -20.17
CA ILE A 58 -15.19 -40.87 -19.00
C ILE A 58 -16.27 -40.75 -17.92
N ASN A 59 -16.95 -41.85 -17.63
CA ASN A 59 -17.98 -41.93 -16.58
C ASN A 59 -17.30 -42.21 -15.23
N ILE A 60 -17.46 -41.30 -14.26
CA ILE A 60 -16.91 -41.44 -12.90
C ILE A 60 -18.07 -41.53 -11.91
N GLN A 61 -17.93 -42.42 -10.93
CA GLN A 61 -18.92 -42.62 -9.85
C GLN A 61 -18.56 -41.72 -8.67
N VAL A 62 -19.51 -40.93 -8.18
CA VAL A 62 -19.31 -39.88 -7.17
C VAL A 62 -20.21 -40.14 -5.96
N TYR A 63 -19.67 -39.83 -4.79
CA TYR A 63 -20.29 -40.02 -3.49
C TYR A 63 -20.40 -38.67 -2.80
N LEU A 64 -21.59 -38.35 -2.29
CA LEU A 64 -21.87 -37.13 -1.52
C LEU A 64 -22.56 -37.50 -0.22
N GLN A 65 -22.16 -36.88 0.88
CA GLN A 65 -22.74 -37.10 2.19
C GLN A 65 -23.28 -35.78 2.74
N SER A 66 -24.56 -35.78 3.14
CA SER A 66 -25.22 -34.63 3.77
C SER A 66 -26.10 -35.14 4.91
N GLU A 67 -26.07 -34.45 6.05
CA GLU A 67 -26.83 -34.79 7.26
C GLU A 67 -26.75 -36.29 7.66
N GLY A 68 -25.57 -36.89 7.46
CA GLY A 68 -25.29 -38.29 7.83
C GLY A 68 -25.75 -39.36 6.84
N LYS A 69 -26.41 -39.03 5.72
CA LYS A 69 -26.77 -39.99 4.66
C LYS A 69 -25.84 -39.88 3.45
N GLU A 70 -25.38 -41.02 2.95
CA GLU A 70 -24.64 -41.12 1.68
C GLU A 70 -25.60 -41.20 0.48
N ILE A 71 -25.24 -40.53 -0.61
CA ILE A 71 -25.94 -40.53 -1.90
C ILE A 71 -24.93 -40.86 -3.00
N HIS A 72 -25.33 -41.70 -3.96
CA HIS A 72 -24.49 -42.22 -5.04
C HIS A 72 -25.00 -41.75 -6.41
N GLY A 73 -24.08 -41.43 -7.34
CA GLY A 73 -24.43 -41.11 -8.73
C GLY A 73 -23.23 -41.15 -9.68
N HIS A 74 -23.45 -40.84 -10.96
CA HIS A 74 -22.40 -40.76 -12.00
C HIS A 74 -22.33 -39.38 -12.65
N THR A 75 -21.15 -39.00 -13.15
CA THR A 75 -20.95 -37.77 -13.96
C THR A 75 -20.93 -38.06 -15.46
N GLN A 76 -21.49 -37.14 -16.26
CA GLN A 76 -21.26 -37.04 -17.71
C GLN A 76 -20.61 -35.69 -18.07
N ASN A 77 -19.96 -35.61 -19.23
CA ASN A 77 -19.36 -34.42 -19.87
C ASN A 77 -18.39 -33.58 -19.01
N ILE A 78 -17.17 -34.11 -18.82
CA ILE A 78 -16.02 -33.35 -18.31
C ILE A 78 -15.33 -32.63 -19.47
N SER A 79 -15.49 -31.31 -19.58
CA SER A 79 -14.72 -30.48 -20.51
C SER A 79 -13.61 -29.70 -19.80
N LEU A 80 -12.67 -29.12 -20.56
CA LEU A 80 -11.61 -28.24 -20.04
C LEU A 80 -12.13 -26.96 -19.33
N GLY A 81 -13.44 -26.68 -19.40
CA GLY A 81 -14.10 -25.60 -18.67
C GLY A 81 -14.52 -25.92 -17.22
N GLY A 82 -14.34 -27.16 -16.74
CA GLY A 82 -14.66 -27.58 -15.38
C GLY A 82 -15.90 -28.47 -15.25
N LEU A 83 -16.22 -28.85 -14.01
CA LEU A 83 -17.28 -29.80 -13.66
C LEU A 83 -18.65 -29.13 -13.59
N LEU A 84 -19.68 -29.80 -14.10
CA LEU A 84 -21.06 -29.30 -14.12
C LEU A 84 -22.02 -30.24 -13.36
N VAL A 85 -22.73 -29.64 -12.41
CA VAL A 85 -23.36 -30.30 -11.25
C VAL A 85 -24.62 -29.40 -11.00
N TYR A 86 -25.88 -29.90 -10.88
CA TYR A 86 -27.11 -29.14 -10.46
C TYR A 86 -27.96 -29.80 -9.26
N SER A 87 -28.29 -29.18 -8.06
CA SER A 87 -29.16 -29.62 -6.88
C SER A 87 -29.89 -28.50 -6.00
N THR A 88 -31.22 -28.40 -5.83
CA THR A 88 -32.04 -27.15 -5.56
C THR A 88 -31.89 -26.18 -4.35
N ILE A 89 -30.86 -26.23 -3.48
CA ILE A 89 -30.80 -25.43 -2.23
C ILE A 89 -29.53 -24.56 -2.17
N ALA A 90 -29.58 -23.39 -1.53
CA ALA A 90 -28.40 -22.56 -1.25
C ALA A 90 -27.54 -23.19 -0.14
N LEU A 91 -26.25 -23.40 -0.42
CA LEU A 91 -25.34 -24.11 0.50
C LEU A 91 -24.57 -23.20 1.48
N ASN A 92 -24.68 -21.88 1.34
CA ASN A 92 -24.00 -20.92 2.21
C ASN A 92 -24.87 -19.68 2.47
N ASN A 93 -25.21 -19.44 3.74
CA ASN A 93 -25.95 -18.26 4.24
C ASN A 93 -25.06 -17.24 4.98
N GLY A 94 -23.74 -17.29 4.77
CA GLY A 94 -22.75 -16.42 5.40
C GLY A 94 -21.69 -17.18 6.23
N ASP A 95 -21.87 -18.48 6.44
CA ASP A 95 -20.99 -19.31 7.26
C ASP A 95 -19.75 -19.82 6.51
N PRO A 96 -18.63 -20.07 7.22
CA PRO A 96 -17.43 -20.67 6.64
C PRO A 96 -17.73 -22.07 6.10
N THR A 97 -17.69 -22.24 4.78
CA THR A 97 -18.13 -23.46 4.11
C THR A 97 -17.07 -23.92 3.10
N ILE A 98 -16.70 -25.21 3.17
CA ILE A 98 -15.73 -25.84 2.28
C ILE A 98 -16.41 -27.04 1.61
N LEU A 99 -16.37 -27.07 0.27
CA LEU A 99 -16.83 -28.20 -0.52
C LEU A 99 -15.68 -29.18 -0.74
N GLN A 100 -15.94 -30.46 -0.48
CA GLN A 100 -14.99 -31.56 -0.68
C GLN A 100 -15.43 -32.40 -1.88
N PHE A 101 -14.49 -32.67 -2.78
CA PHE A 101 -14.68 -33.51 -3.95
C PHE A 101 -13.77 -34.73 -3.89
N SER A 102 -14.31 -35.90 -4.22
CA SER A 102 -13.68 -37.19 -3.96
C SER A 102 -13.57 -38.06 -5.20
N PHE A 103 -12.36 -38.53 -5.53
CA PHE A 103 -12.06 -39.12 -6.83
C PHE A 103 -10.88 -40.12 -6.80
N GLY A 104 -11.09 -41.37 -6.36
CA GLY A 104 -9.93 -42.24 -6.08
C GLY A 104 -9.05 -41.65 -4.97
N GLU A 105 -7.83 -42.14 -4.70
CA GLU A 105 -7.02 -41.72 -3.52
C GLU A 105 -6.62 -40.21 -3.48
N HIS A 106 -7.18 -39.39 -4.36
CA HIS A 106 -6.90 -37.97 -4.53
C HIS A 106 -8.09 -37.09 -4.18
N ALA A 107 -7.79 -36.04 -3.39
CA ALA A 107 -8.74 -35.12 -2.80
C ALA A 107 -8.66 -33.72 -3.38
N CYS A 108 -9.82 -33.07 -3.57
CA CYS A 108 -9.88 -31.65 -3.85
C CYS A 108 -10.85 -30.95 -2.88
N PHE A 109 -10.44 -29.79 -2.37
CA PHE A 109 -11.21 -28.97 -1.45
C PHE A 109 -11.33 -27.56 -2.01
N VAL A 110 -12.55 -27.02 -2.03
CA VAL A 110 -12.85 -25.67 -2.53
C VAL A 110 -13.53 -24.88 -1.42
N ASN A 111 -12.86 -23.85 -0.92
CA ASN A 111 -13.42 -22.94 0.07
C ASN A 111 -14.38 -21.95 -0.62
N ILE A 112 -15.64 -21.95 -0.19
CA ILE A 112 -16.72 -21.10 -0.72
C ILE A 112 -17.25 -20.10 0.34
N SER A 113 -16.45 -19.84 1.39
CA SER A 113 -16.80 -18.90 2.45
C SER A 113 -17.00 -17.48 1.89
N GLY A 114 -18.15 -16.88 2.19
CA GLY A 114 -18.53 -15.56 1.63
C GLY A 114 -18.98 -15.59 0.17
N GLN A 115 -19.07 -16.76 -0.48
CA GLN A 115 -19.67 -16.91 -1.80
C GLN A 115 -21.07 -17.52 -1.67
N VAL A 116 -22.04 -16.95 -2.39
CA VAL A 116 -23.38 -17.58 -2.53
C VAL A 116 -23.27 -18.66 -3.60
N VAL A 117 -23.36 -19.92 -3.18
CA VAL A 117 -23.28 -21.07 -4.08
C VAL A 117 -24.68 -21.65 -4.29
N PHE A 118 -25.10 -21.64 -5.55
CA PHE A 118 -26.40 -22.14 -5.97
C PHE A 118 -26.28 -23.49 -6.63
N CYS A 119 -27.31 -24.29 -6.44
CA CYS A 119 -27.38 -25.65 -6.91
C CYS A 119 -28.87 -25.83 -7.43
N HIS A 120 -29.17 -26.64 -8.47
CA HIS A 120 -30.55 -26.97 -8.94
C HIS A 120 -30.86 -28.47 -9.33
N LEU A 121 -31.67 -29.29 -8.65
CA LEU A 121 -31.66 -30.77 -8.91
C LEU A 121 -32.18 -31.17 -10.29
N VAL A 122 -31.36 -31.85 -11.10
CA VAL A 122 -31.72 -32.28 -12.47
C VAL A 122 -31.82 -33.81 -12.57
N ASN A 123 -32.93 -34.26 -13.16
CA ASN A 123 -33.16 -35.67 -13.51
C ASN A 123 -32.64 -35.93 -14.94
N ASP A 124 -31.63 -36.78 -15.07
CA ASP A 124 -31.13 -37.24 -16.37
C ASP A 124 -32.05 -38.33 -16.93
N LYS A 125 -32.77 -37.98 -17.99
CA LYS A 125 -33.79 -38.84 -18.60
C LYS A 125 -33.24 -40.03 -19.38
N GLU A 126 -31.93 -40.06 -19.69
CA GLU A 126 -31.33 -41.20 -20.40
C GLU A 126 -30.76 -42.26 -19.44
N SER A 127 -30.23 -41.86 -18.28
CA SER A 127 -29.73 -42.80 -17.26
C SER A 127 -30.71 -43.10 -16.12
N GLY A 128 -31.77 -42.30 -15.96
CA GLY A 128 -32.74 -42.43 -14.87
C GLY A 128 -32.21 -42.01 -13.50
N GLN A 129 -31.05 -41.34 -13.44
CA GLN A 129 -30.45 -40.86 -12.19
C GLN A 129 -30.64 -39.36 -11.98
N TYR A 130 -30.61 -38.94 -10.71
CA TYR A 130 -30.59 -37.53 -10.32
C TYR A 130 -29.15 -37.07 -10.14
N VAL A 131 -28.75 -36.04 -10.88
CA VAL A 131 -27.41 -35.43 -10.78
C VAL A 131 -27.51 -34.24 -9.81
N ILE A 132 -26.51 -34.05 -8.93
CA ILE A 132 -26.43 -32.98 -7.90
C ILE A 132 -25.58 -31.78 -8.37
N GLY A 133 -25.54 -30.68 -7.57
CA GLY A 133 -25.32 -29.23 -7.83
C GLY A 133 -24.15 -28.42 -7.35
N ILE A 134 -23.52 -27.64 -8.26
CA ILE A 134 -22.70 -26.45 -7.95
C ILE A 134 -22.62 -25.44 -9.11
N LYS A 135 -23.14 -24.23 -8.89
CA LYS A 135 -22.91 -23.00 -9.66
C LYS A 135 -22.41 -21.89 -8.72
N PHE A 136 -21.20 -21.42 -8.98
CA PHE A 136 -20.59 -20.30 -8.28
C PHE A 136 -21.08 -18.96 -8.89
N THR A 137 -21.30 -17.94 -8.07
CA THR A 137 -21.64 -16.59 -8.55
C THR A 137 -20.45 -15.85 -9.17
N ALA A 138 -19.24 -16.13 -8.68
CA ALA A 138 -17.96 -15.73 -9.27
C ALA A 138 -16.89 -16.76 -8.89
N ILE A 139 -16.05 -17.13 -9.86
CA ILE A 139 -14.84 -17.95 -9.63
C ILE A 139 -13.64 -17.04 -9.86
N ARG A 140 -12.71 -17.00 -8.91
CA ARG A 140 -11.45 -16.28 -9.04
C ARG A 140 -10.43 -17.17 -9.74
N ASP A 141 -9.49 -16.59 -10.50
CA ASP A 141 -8.47 -17.31 -11.28
C ASP A 141 -7.72 -18.40 -10.48
N PHE A 142 -7.53 -18.19 -9.18
CA PHE A 142 -6.93 -19.15 -8.26
C PHE A 142 -7.78 -20.43 -8.06
N GLU A 143 -9.09 -20.28 -7.83
CA GLU A 143 -10.03 -21.40 -7.68
C GLU A 143 -10.17 -22.17 -9.00
N GLN A 144 -10.20 -21.44 -10.13
CA GLN A 144 -10.25 -22.04 -11.46
C GLN A 144 -9.00 -22.89 -11.75
N ARG A 145 -7.81 -22.41 -11.37
CA ARG A 145 -6.55 -23.17 -11.52
C ARG A 145 -6.52 -24.42 -10.64
N ILE A 146 -6.94 -24.33 -9.38
CA ILE A 146 -7.00 -25.50 -8.48
C ILE A 146 -7.89 -26.61 -9.07
N LEU A 147 -9.08 -26.25 -9.56
CA LEU A 147 -9.98 -27.20 -10.21
C LEU A 147 -9.34 -27.83 -11.45
N ILE A 148 -8.78 -27.03 -12.36
CA ILE A 148 -8.13 -27.53 -13.59
C ILE A 148 -6.95 -28.46 -13.28
N THR A 149 -6.11 -28.13 -12.30
CA THR A 149 -4.98 -28.99 -11.89
C THR A 149 -5.48 -30.31 -11.29
N ALA A 150 -6.49 -30.28 -10.41
CA ALA A 150 -7.08 -31.51 -9.86
C ALA A 150 -7.66 -32.42 -10.97
N PHE A 151 -8.31 -31.85 -12.00
CA PHE A 151 -8.78 -32.60 -13.16
C PHE A 151 -7.65 -33.22 -13.99
N GLN A 152 -6.53 -32.52 -14.15
CA GLN A 152 -5.36 -33.04 -14.88
C GLN A 152 -4.68 -34.18 -14.12
N THR A 153 -4.49 -34.05 -12.80
CA THR A 153 -3.96 -35.12 -11.93
C THR A 153 -4.84 -36.36 -11.98
N LEU A 154 -6.17 -36.20 -11.97
CA LEU A 154 -7.10 -37.32 -12.05
C LEU A 154 -7.01 -38.09 -13.37
N LYS A 155 -6.88 -37.36 -14.48
CA LYS A 155 -6.74 -37.93 -15.83
C LYS A 155 -5.44 -38.73 -16.02
N GLN A 156 -4.49 -38.62 -15.09
CA GLN A 156 -3.20 -39.32 -15.11
C GLN A 156 -3.07 -40.44 -14.06
N SER A 157 -4.08 -40.62 -13.19
CA SER A 157 -4.06 -41.66 -12.15
C SER A 157 -4.49 -43.04 -12.69
N THR A 158 -3.77 -44.10 -12.30
CA THR A 158 -4.07 -45.50 -12.66
C THR A 158 -5.36 -46.06 -12.03
N ILE A 159 -5.94 -45.32 -11.08
CA ILE A 159 -7.18 -45.69 -10.38
C ILE A 159 -8.39 -45.80 -11.33
N THR A 160 -8.34 -45.15 -12.50
CA THR A 160 -9.37 -45.29 -13.55
C THR A 160 -9.46 -46.69 -14.18
N GLN A 161 -8.54 -47.62 -13.89
CA GLN A 161 -8.56 -48.98 -14.46
C GLN A 161 -9.04 -50.10 -13.54
N GLN A 162 -9.23 -49.86 -12.23
CA GLN A 162 -9.82 -50.86 -11.33
C GLN A 162 -10.98 -50.31 -10.49
N LYS A 163 -11.95 -51.19 -10.25
CA LYS A 163 -13.30 -50.80 -9.80
C LYS A 163 -13.33 -50.26 -8.37
N SER A 164 -14.15 -49.22 -8.23
CA SER A 164 -15.05 -48.91 -7.09
C SER A 164 -14.49 -48.38 -5.77
N SER A 165 -15.31 -47.50 -5.20
CA SER A 165 -15.31 -46.92 -3.84
C SER A 165 -14.16 -45.96 -3.49
N LEU A 166 -14.51 -44.73 -3.10
CA LEU A 166 -13.60 -43.88 -2.35
C LEU A 166 -14.27 -42.78 -1.48
N ARG A 167 -13.68 -42.59 -0.28
CA ARG A 167 -13.87 -41.52 0.73
C ARG A 167 -12.67 -40.59 0.85
N ILE A 168 -12.85 -39.39 1.42
CA ILE A 168 -11.79 -38.38 1.60
C ILE A 168 -11.88 -37.61 2.93
N VAL A 169 -10.73 -37.14 3.42
CA VAL A 169 -10.50 -36.26 4.59
C VAL A 169 -9.33 -35.30 4.27
N ALA A 170 -9.26 -34.10 4.89
CA ALA A 170 -8.33 -33.01 4.55
C ALA A 170 -7.14 -32.83 5.52
N SER A 171 -5.98 -32.39 5.01
CA SER A 171 -4.90 -31.76 5.79
C SER A 171 -4.02 -30.84 4.90
N LYS A 172 -3.10 -30.08 5.51
CA LYS A 172 -2.42 -28.90 4.93
C LYS A 172 -1.02 -29.13 4.30
N ASP A 173 -0.64 -28.13 3.50
CA ASP A 173 0.71 -27.59 3.22
C ASP A 173 1.60 -28.14 2.06
N THR A 174 1.83 -27.21 1.12
CA THR A 174 3.08 -26.89 0.38
C THR A 174 3.72 -27.79 -0.70
N LEU A 175 4.15 -27.04 -1.74
CA LEU A 175 5.38 -27.16 -2.55
C LEU A 175 5.42 -28.11 -3.77
N ALA A 176 6.33 -27.74 -4.66
CA ALA A 176 6.50 -28.27 -6.01
C ALA A 176 7.94 -28.79 -6.22
N GLN A 177 8.19 -29.35 -7.40
CA GLN A 177 9.53 -29.64 -7.95
C GLN A 177 10.38 -30.70 -7.24
N GLU A 178 10.13 -31.99 -7.52
CA GLU A 178 11.20 -33.01 -7.44
C GLU A 178 10.92 -34.25 -8.32
N ALA A 179 10.78 -34.06 -9.64
CA ALA A 179 10.72 -35.18 -10.62
C ALA A 179 11.12 -34.81 -12.06
N ALA A 180 11.76 -33.66 -12.29
CA ALA A 180 12.13 -33.22 -13.65
C ALA A 180 13.32 -34.00 -14.26
N ASN A 181 13.96 -34.90 -13.49
CA ASN A 181 15.06 -35.75 -13.92
C ASN A 181 14.96 -37.13 -13.26
N LEU A 182 14.59 -38.15 -14.04
CA LEU A 182 15.19 -39.51 -14.05
C LEU A 182 14.51 -40.33 -15.17
N PRO A 183 15.25 -41.07 -16.01
CA PRO A 183 14.70 -41.81 -17.15
C PRO A 183 14.16 -43.19 -16.75
N ASN A 184 13.42 -43.81 -17.68
CA ASN A 184 12.90 -45.17 -17.65
C ASN A 184 13.78 -46.18 -16.88
N HIS A 185 13.20 -46.94 -15.94
CA HIS A 185 13.24 -48.41 -15.93
C HIS A 185 12.30 -49.02 -14.86
N THR A 186 11.92 -50.28 -15.11
CA THR A 186 11.05 -51.16 -14.30
C THR A 186 11.66 -51.55 -12.94
N PHE A 187 10.86 -51.93 -11.94
CA PHE A 187 10.92 -53.27 -11.26
C PHE A 187 9.83 -53.47 -10.17
N ARG A 188 9.81 -54.66 -9.54
CA ARG A 188 8.67 -55.28 -8.83
C ARG A 188 8.71 -55.22 -7.29
N ILE A 189 7.51 -55.42 -6.73
CA ILE A 189 7.04 -55.68 -5.35
C ILE A 189 8.00 -56.44 -4.41
N GLY A 190 8.03 -56.05 -3.12
CA GLY A 190 8.58 -56.81 -1.98
C GLY A 190 7.97 -56.40 -0.63
N GLN A 191 7.81 -57.33 0.31
CA GLN A 191 7.00 -57.20 1.54
C GLN A 191 7.72 -56.63 2.79
N THR A 192 6.87 -56.31 3.79
CA THR A 192 7.01 -56.46 5.26
C THR A 192 7.69 -55.38 6.12
N ALA A 193 6.86 -54.89 7.06
CA ALA A 193 7.12 -54.51 8.45
C ALA A 193 8.16 -53.41 8.77
N PHE A 194 7.80 -52.48 9.66
CA PHE A 194 8.39 -52.40 11.00
C PHE A 194 7.57 -51.48 11.92
N ALA A 195 7.07 -52.04 13.02
CA ALA A 195 6.70 -51.23 14.18
C ALA A 195 7.98 -50.81 14.89
N ASN A 196 8.35 -49.52 14.84
CA ASN A 196 9.22 -48.81 15.79
C ASN A 196 9.51 -47.38 15.30
N LEU A 197 8.54 -46.48 15.41
CA LEU A 197 8.79 -45.05 15.44
C LEU A 197 8.19 -44.47 16.72
N LYS A 198 9.07 -44.14 17.68
CA LYS A 198 8.70 -43.25 18.79
C LYS A 198 8.25 -41.92 18.20
N PRO A 199 7.30 -41.19 18.82
CA PRO A 199 6.95 -39.87 18.36
C PRO A 199 8.17 -38.97 18.47
N THR A 200 8.78 -38.64 17.33
CA THR A 200 9.68 -37.50 17.23
C THR A 200 8.84 -36.27 17.49
N VAL A 201 8.90 -35.76 18.73
CA VAL A 201 8.46 -34.41 19.02
C VAL A 201 9.23 -33.51 18.06
N LEU A 202 8.53 -32.93 17.10
CA LEU A 202 9.09 -31.95 16.18
C LEU A 202 9.48 -30.74 17.02
N THR A 203 10.75 -30.70 17.43
CA THR A 203 11.35 -29.53 18.05
C THR A 203 11.21 -28.36 17.08
N GLN A 204 10.78 -27.22 17.61
CA GLN A 204 10.46 -26.02 16.84
C GLN A 204 11.63 -25.66 15.91
N LYS A 205 11.44 -25.91 14.61
CA LYS A 205 12.21 -25.26 13.54
C LYS A 205 11.31 -24.20 12.92
N ASP A 206 11.80 -22.98 13.04
CA ASP A 206 11.36 -21.71 12.45
C ASP A 206 10.09 -21.75 11.55
N PRO A 207 8.94 -21.18 12.00
CA PRO A 207 7.68 -21.24 11.26
C PRO A 207 7.67 -20.39 9.98
N THR A 208 8.72 -19.61 9.72
CA THR A 208 8.83 -18.68 8.58
C THR A 208 9.00 -19.34 7.21
N SER A 209 9.33 -20.63 7.14
CA SER A 209 9.77 -21.31 5.91
C SER A 209 8.67 -21.93 5.03
N LEU A 210 7.39 -21.91 5.44
CA LEU A 210 6.29 -22.58 4.73
C LEU A 210 5.24 -21.64 4.09
N LEU A 211 5.31 -20.33 4.32
CA LEU A 211 4.30 -19.37 3.82
C LEU A 211 4.61 -18.84 2.41
N ASN A 212 4.39 -19.66 1.39
CA ASN A 212 4.31 -19.20 -0.01
C ASN A 212 2.97 -18.49 -0.28
N GLY A 213 2.78 -17.29 0.27
CA GLY A 213 1.56 -16.50 0.15
C GLY A 213 1.72 -15.05 0.61
N VAL A 214 0.62 -14.30 0.62
CA VAL A 214 0.59 -12.93 1.19
C VAL A 214 0.56 -13.03 2.72
N SER A 215 1.51 -12.38 3.39
CA SER A 215 1.48 -12.17 4.84
C SER A 215 1.31 -10.69 5.16
N PHE A 216 0.55 -10.41 6.22
CA PHE A 216 0.43 -9.10 6.87
C PHE A 216 1.00 -9.10 8.29
N GLU A 217 1.58 -10.22 8.74
CA GLU A 217 2.23 -10.31 10.04
C GLU A 217 3.64 -9.71 9.98
N LEU A 218 3.91 -8.81 10.92
CA LEU A 218 5.25 -8.26 11.18
C LEU A 218 6.17 -9.34 11.77
N THR A 219 7.45 -9.31 11.42
CA THR A 219 8.46 -10.15 12.10
C THR A 219 8.59 -9.76 13.57
N ASP A 220 9.13 -10.63 14.41
CA ASP A 220 9.30 -10.31 15.84
C ASP A 220 10.29 -9.16 16.06
N GLU A 221 11.28 -9.00 15.17
CA GLU A 221 12.17 -7.82 15.13
C GLU A 221 11.40 -6.54 14.77
N GLN A 222 10.51 -6.58 13.77
CA GLN A 222 9.65 -5.45 13.40
C GLN A 222 8.65 -5.10 14.51
N LYS A 223 8.08 -6.09 15.21
CA LYS A 223 7.21 -5.89 16.39
C LYS A 223 8.00 -5.23 17.53
N ALA A 224 9.22 -5.71 17.82
CA ALA A 224 10.10 -5.14 18.85
C ALA A 224 10.55 -3.71 18.52
N LEU A 225 10.87 -3.44 17.25
CA LEU A 225 11.18 -2.09 16.75
C LEU A 225 9.98 -1.16 16.94
N GLN A 226 8.79 -1.56 16.46
CA GLN A 226 7.56 -0.78 16.59
C GLN A 226 7.27 -0.42 18.06
N GLU A 227 7.33 -1.40 18.95
CA GLU A 227 7.08 -1.22 20.39
C GLU A 227 8.14 -0.33 21.07
N THR A 228 9.40 -0.39 20.63
CA THR A 228 10.48 0.48 21.11
C THR A 228 10.24 1.94 20.71
N VAL A 229 9.87 2.19 19.46
CA VAL A 229 9.57 3.54 18.96
C VAL A 229 8.27 4.09 19.58
N ARG A 230 7.27 3.24 19.81
CA ARG A 230 6.04 3.62 20.52
C ARG A 230 6.35 4.13 21.92
N LYS A 231 7.10 3.36 22.72
CA LYS A 231 7.54 3.77 24.07
C LYS A 231 8.36 5.05 24.08
N PHE A 232 9.24 5.23 23.09
CA PHE A 232 9.97 6.49 22.90
C PHE A 232 9.00 7.65 22.62
N THR A 233 8.00 7.44 21.77
CA THR A 233 7.01 8.45 21.37
C THR A 233 6.12 8.87 22.55
N GLU A 234 5.53 7.90 23.25
CA GLU A 234 4.68 8.11 24.43
C GLU A 234 5.42 8.86 25.55
N LYS A 235 6.71 8.56 25.74
CA LYS A 235 7.52 9.12 26.84
C LYS A 235 8.16 10.46 26.50
N GLU A 236 8.70 10.63 25.29
CA GLU A 236 9.58 11.75 24.93
C GLU A 236 8.93 12.74 23.95
N ILE A 237 7.92 12.33 23.15
CA ILE A 237 7.29 13.16 22.12
C ILE A 237 5.92 13.68 22.55
N GLU A 238 5.02 12.79 22.96
CA GLU A 238 3.63 13.15 23.29
C GLU A 238 3.51 14.25 24.37
N PRO A 239 4.22 14.20 25.51
CA PRO A 239 4.06 15.18 26.58
C PRO A 239 4.46 16.60 26.18
N VAL A 240 5.35 16.73 25.19
CA VAL A 240 5.92 18.02 24.72
C VAL A 240 5.34 18.49 23.38
N ALA A 241 4.55 17.66 22.70
CA ALA A 241 3.99 17.95 21.37
C ALA A 241 3.22 19.28 21.30
N GLY A 242 2.44 19.59 22.34
CA GLY A 242 1.67 20.83 22.44
C GLY A 242 2.53 22.06 22.80
N TYR A 243 3.69 21.88 23.47
CA TYR A 243 4.63 22.96 23.72
C TYR A 243 5.27 23.42 22.42
N TYR A 244 5.91 22.50 21.69
CA TYR A 244 6.63 22.81 20.45
C TYR A 244 5.71 23.31 19.32
N ASP A 245 4.44 22.90 19.28
CA ASP A 245 3.49 23.49 18.34
C ASP A 245 3.13 24.94 18.68
N ARG A 246 3.01 25.30 19.96
CA ARG A 246 2.68 26.68 20.37
C ARG A 246 3.86 27.62 20.15
N THR A 247 5.06 27.23 20.62
CA THR A 247 6.26 28.07 20.55
C THR A 247 6.90 28.10 19.16
N GLY A 248 6.77 27.03 18.38
CA GLY A 248 7.49 26.87 17.12
C GLY A 248 9.00 26.60 17.32
N GLU A 249 9.42 26.27 18.54
CA GLU A 249 10.82 25.94 18.85
C GLU A 249 11.24 24.64 18.17
N PHE A 250 12.52 24.56 17.81
CA PHE A 250 13.09 23.36 17.22
C PHE A 250 13.41 22.32 18.32
N PRO A 251 12.91 21.07 18.23
CA PRO A 251 12.98 20.08 19.30
C PRO A 251 14.35 19.38 19.37
N ARG A 252 15.44 20.15 19.56
CA ARG A 252 16.82 19.66 19.53
C ARG A 252 17.05 18.49 20.49
N ASP A 253 16.53 18.56 21.71
CA ASP A 253 16.69 17.53 22.75
C ASP A 253 16.02 16.21 22.36
N ILE A 254 14.86 16.28 21.70
CA ILE A 254 14.13 15.08 21.25
C ILE A 254 14.84 14.45 20.06
N ILE A 255 15.39 15.27 19.17
CA ILE A 255 16.19 14.82 18.02
C ILE A 255 17.51 14.18 18.49
N GLN A 256 18.13 14.72 19.55
CA GLN A 256 19.31 14.13 20.20
C GLN A 256 18.99 12.73 20.76
N LYS A 257 17.90 12.58 21.52
CA LYS A 257 17.47 11.27 22.04
C LYS A 257 17.08 10.29 20.91
N ALA A 258 16.44 10.78 19.84
CA ALA A 258 16.11 9.96 18.67
C ALA A 258 17.37 9.49 17.92
N PHE A 259 18.43 10.30 17.90
CA PHE A 259 19.74 9.92 17.36
C PHE A 259 20.45 8.89 18.23
N GLU A 260 20.44 9.07 19.55
CA GLU A 260 20.98 8.09 20.52
C GLU A 260 20.28 6.73 20.45
N LEU A 261 18.98 6.72 20.12
CA LEU A 261 18.19 5.51 19.85
C LEU A 261 18.36 4.97 18.41
N GLY A 262 19.19 5.61 17.57
CA GLY A 262 19.48 5.18 16.20
C GLY A 262 18.39 5.53 15.16
N LEU A 263 17.31 6.22 15.53
CA LEU A 263 16.16 6.48 14.64
C LEU A 263 16.48 7.40 13.45
N LEU A 264 17.56 8.19 13.55
CA LEU A 264 18.06 9.00 12.44
C LEU A 264 18.98 8.21 11.50
N THR A 265 19.59 7.12 11.94
CA THR A 265 20.73 6.45 11.27
C THR A 265 20.44 5.00 10.90
N CYS A 266 19.31 4.44 11.33
CA CYS A 266 18.98 3.02 11.20
C CYS A 266 18.99 2.47 9.76
N TYR A 267 18.66 3.31 8.76
CA TYR A 267 18.63 2.96 7.34
C TYR A 267 20.00 3.10 6.64
N ILE A 268 21.04 3.57 7.35
CA ILE A 268 22.39 3.61 6.81
C ILE A 268 22.98 2.19 6.83
N PRO A 269 23.65 1.72 5.75
CA PRO A 269 24.28 0.41 5.73
C PRO A 269 25.25 0.17 6.90
N GLU A 270 25.27 -1.04 7.44
CA GLU A 270 26.11 -1.45 8.59
C GLU A 270 27.59 -1.12 8.40
N LYS A 271 28.11 -1.25 7.17
CA LYS A 271 29.51 -0.93 6.84
C LYS A 271 29.90 0.54 7.10
N PHE A 272 28.93 1.44 7.23
CA PHE A 272 29.12 2.84 7.61
C PHE A 272 28.63 3.15 9.05
N GLY A 273 28.33 2.11 9.85
CA GLY A 273 27.93 2.24 11.25
C GLY A 273 26.43 2.49 11.50
N GLY A 274 25.55 2.24 10.52
CA GLY A 274 24.10 2.19 10.74
C GLY A 274 23.57 0.77 11.00
N ASN A 275 22.26 0.58 10.94
CA ASN A 275 21.59 -0.71 11.17
C ASN A 275 21.10 -1.41 9.89
N GLY A 276 21.33 -0.83 8.71
CA GLY A 276 20.94 -1.43 7.43
C GLY A 276 19.43 -1.62 7.19
N LEU A 277 18.56 -1.00 7.99
CA LEU A 277 17.11 -1.22 7.94
C LEU A 277 16.49 -0.79 6.60
N GLY A 278 15.45 -1.50 6.17
CA GLY A 278 14.71 -1.24 4.94
C GLY A 278 13.76 -0.04 5.04
N ILE A 279 13.11 0.29 3.93
CA ILE A 279 12.08 1.32 3.92
C ILE A 279 10.85 0.86 4.72
N PHE A 280 10.58 -0.44 4.80
CA PHE A 280 9.50 -1.00 5.60
C PHE A 280 9.67 -0.67 7.09
N GLU A 281 10.86 -0.89 7.65
CA GLU A 281 11.17 -0.53 9.03
C GLU A 281 11.12 0.99 9.23
N THR A 282 11.61 1.81 8.29
CA THR A 282 11.46 3.28 8.40
C THR A 282 10.00 3.73 8.38
N ALA A 283 9.12 3.03 7.66
CA ALA A 283 7.70 3.30 7.66
C ALA A 283 7.05 2.97 9.02
N LEU A 284 7.42 1.85 9.65
CA LEU A 284 6.98 1.52 11.02
C LEU A 284 7.46 2.58 12.03
N ILE A 285 8.73 2.97 11.97
CA ILE A 285 9.31 4.04 12.81
C ILE A 285 8.54 5.35 12.61
N THR A 286 8.29 5.74 11.36
CA THR A 286 7.61 7.00 11.04
C THR A 286 6.14 7.00 11.47
N GLU A 287 5.43 5.88 11.33
CA GLU A 287 4.04 5.77 11.80
C GLU A 287 3.97 5.95 13.33
N GLU A 288 4.88 5.35 14.10
CA GLU A 288 4.93 5.50 15.56
C GLU A 288 5.31 6.91 15.99
N LEU A 289 6.41 7.48 15.48
CA LEU A 289 6.80 8.86 15.81
C LEU A 289 5.69 9.88 15.47
N ALA A 290 5.01 9.71 14.33
CA ALA A 290 3.99 10.66 13.86
C ALA A 290 2.70 10.60 14.67
N ALA A 291 2.42 9.47 15.34
CA ALA A 291 1.29 9.35 16.25
C ALA A 291 1.43 10.32 17.46
N GLY A 292 2.65 10.56 17.94
CA GLY A 292 2.89 11.55 18.99
C GLY A 292 2.93 12.99 18.49
N CYS A 293 3.80 13.30 17.52
CA CYS A 293 3.86 14.64 16.94
C CYS A 293 4.56 14.67 15.58
N VAL A 294 3.78 14.70 14.50
CA VAL A 294 4.32 14.67 13.13
C VAL A 294 5.17 15.89 12.75
N GLY A 295 5.04 17.02 13.46
CA GLY A 295 5.98 18.15 13.33
C GLY A 295 7.39 17.80 13.82
N ILE A 296 7.50 17.08 14.94
CA ILE A 296 8.78 16.57 15.45
C ILE A 296 9.29 15.46 14.53
N THR A 297 8.41 14.53 14.13
CA THR A 297 8.73 13.45 13.18
C THR A 297 9.26 13.97 11.85
N THR A 298 8.71 15.06 11.32
CA THR A 298 9.15 15.65 10.06
C THR A 298 10.59 16.18 10.16
N SER A 299 10.97 16.76 11.30
CA SER A 299 12.36 17.17 11.55
C SER A 299 13.34 16.03 11.87
N ILE A 300 12.85 14.86 12.29
CA ILE A 300 13.63 13.62 12.38
C ILE A 300 13.80 13.00 10.98
N MET A 301 12.70 12.72 10.29
CA MET A 301 12.66 11.96 9.05
C MET A 301 13.10 12.74 7.81
N VAL A 302 13.16 14.08 7.83
CA VAL A 302 13.78 14.85 6.73
C VAL A 302 15.25 14.46 6.52
N ASN A 303 15.97 13.98 7.54
CA ASN A 303 17.36 13.54 7.38
C ASN A 303 17.47 12.31 6.45
N LEU A 304 16.47 11.41 6.44
CA LEU A 304 16.36 10.32 5.46
C LEU A 304 16.27 10.86 4.03
N LEU A 305 15.46 11.91 3.80
CA LEU A 305 15.35 12.56 2.50
C LEU A 305 16.65 13.32 2.15
N GLY A 306 17.21 14.08 3.09
CA GLY A 306 18.41 14.90 2.91
C GLY A 306 19.66 14.08 2.60
N ILE A 307 19.83 12.91 3.23
CA ILE A 307 21.00 12.04 3.01
C ILE A 307 20.78 10.98 1.90
N SER A 308 19.54 10.73 1.48
CA SER A 308 19.21 9.78 0.40
C SER A 308 20.03 9.97 -0.89
N PRO A 309 20.30 11.19 -1.38
CA PRO A 309 21.18 11.42 -2.54
C PRO A 309 22.56 10.76 -2.40
N LEU A 310 23.16 10.79 -1.20
CA LEU A 310 24.45 10.15 -0.94
C LEU A 310 24.33 8.62 -0.98
N LEU A 311 23.28 8.06 -0.38
CA LEU A 311 23.00 6.61 -0.44
C LEU A 311 22.80 6.13 -1.89
N ILE A 312 22.20 6.96 -2.75
CA ILE A 312 21.80 6.60 -4.12
C ILE A 312 22.94 6.75 -5.13
N ALA A 313 23.71 7.84 -5.08
CA ALA A 313 24.59 8.23 -6.19
C ALA A 313 25.97 8.76 -5.79
N ALA A 314 26.32 8.82 -4.50
CA ALA A 314 27.69 9.17 -4.12
C ALA A 314 28.70 8.07 -4.46
N THR A 315 29.95 8.48 -4.64
CA THR A 315 31.11 7.57 -4.70
C THR A 315 31.33 6.88 -3.35
N GLU A 316 32.03 5.74 -3.32
CA GLU A 316 32.31 5.06 -2.05
C GLU A 316 33.16 5.92 -1.09
N SER A 317 34.05 6.78 -1.61
CA SER A 317 34.82 7.73 -0.80
C SER A 317 33.91 8.79 -0.14
N GLN A 318 32.96 9.36 -0.88
CA GLN A 318 31.95 10.26 -0.33
C GLN A 318 31.06 9.54 0.71
N LYS A 319 30.64 8.30 0.44
CA LYS A 319 29.82 7.54 1.39
C LYS A 319 30.58 7.27 2.69
N GLU A 320 31.82 6.81 2.61
CA GLU A 320 32.68 6.59 3.78
C GLU A 320 32.89 7.89 4.57
N LYS A 321 33.18 9.01 3.91
CA LYS A 321 33.36 10.32 4.55
C LYS A 321 32.10 10.80 5.29
N TYR A 322 30.96 10.80 4.61
CA TYR A 322 29.75 11.47 5.10
C TYR A 322 28.78 10.57 5.86
N LEU A 323 28.59 9.31 5.45
CA LEU A 323 27.67 8.38 6.14
C LEU A 323 28.27 7.88 7.45
N THR A 324 29.56 7.52 7.47
CA THR A 324 30.26 7.12 8.71
C THR A 324 30.35 8.28 9.71
N SER A 325 30.44 9.54 9.24
CA SER A 325 30.32 10.71 10.12
C SER A 325 28.90 10.88 10.67
N TYR A 326 27.89 10.77 9.81
CA TYR A 326 26.47 10.87 10.19
C TYR A 326 26.04 9.83 11.24
N CYS A 327 26.59 8.61 11.19
CA CYS A 327 26.32 7.58 12.20
C CYS A 327 27.03 7.82 13.55
N ARG A 328 28.12 8.60 13.59
CA ARG A 328 28.94 8.82 14.80
C ARG A 328 28.55 10.04 15.62
N GLN A 329 27.93 11.04 15.00
CA GLN A 329 27.58 12.31 15.64
C GLN A 329 26.28 12.86 15.05
N LEU A 330 25.44 13.46 15.90
CA LEU A 330 24.22 14.12 15.45
C LEU A 330 24.58 15.26 14.49
N THR A 331 24.37 15.01 13.20
CA THR A 331 24.48 15.99 12.11
C THR A 331 23.20 15.98 11.32
N LEU A 332 22.69 17.15 10.98
CA LEU A 332 21.38 17.32 10.36
C LEU A 332 21.52 17.68 8.88
N TYR A 333 20.70 17.07 8.03
CA TYR A 333 20.72 17.23 6.57
C TYR A 333 19.39 17.77 6.05
N SER A 334 19.43 18.79 5.19
CA SER A 334 18.24 19.27 4.46
C SER A 334 18.35 19.02 2.95
N PHE A 335 17.18 18.81 2.33
CA PHE A 335 17.04 18.56 0.89
C PHE A 335 16.61 19.85 0.17
N CYS A 336 17.56 20.50 -0.49
CA CYS A 336 17.42 21.84 -1.06
C CYS A 336 17.01 21.80 -2.55
N PHE A 337 15.72 21.56 -2.79
CA PHE A 337 15.15 21.36 -4.14
C PHE A 337 14.22 22.50 -4.58
N THR A 338 13.16 22.76 -3.81
CA THR A 338 12.09 23.73 -4.10
C THR A 338 12.59 25.18 -4.16
N GLU A 339 12.03 25.96 -5.08
CA GLU A 339 12.24 27.40 -5.26
C GLU A 339 10.89 28.14 -5.32
N PRO A 340 10.86 29.48 -5.11
CA PRO A 340 9.61 30.24 -5.13
C PRO A 340 8.77 30.03 -6.40
N ASP A 341 9.43 29.89 -7.56
CA ASP A 341 8.82 29.66 -8.87
C ASP A 341 8.82 28.20 -9.34
N ALA A 342 9.42 27.27 -8.57
CA ALA A 342 9.65 25.88 -8.99
C ALA A 342 9.48 24.90 -7.81
N GLY A 343 8.25 24.42 -7.63
CA GLY A 343 7.91 23.33 -6.70
C GLY A 343 7.44 22.06 -7.42
N SER A 344 6.19 22.08 -7.91
CA SER A 344 5.63 20.93 -8.67
C SER A 344 6.20 20.81 -10.09
N ASP A 345 6.76 21.90 -10.63
CA ASP A 345 7.49 21.92 -11.91
C ASP A 345 9.00 22.18 -11.68
N PRO A 346 9.80 21.12 -11.50
CA PRO A 346 11.24 21.26 -11.30
C PRO A 346 12.00 21.60 -12.59
N SER A 347 11.35 21.69 -13.76
CA SER A 347 12.02 22.14 -14.98
C SER A 347 12.36 23.64 -14.95
N ARG A 348 11.68 24.42 -14.10
CA ARG A 348 11.87 25.87 -13.94
C ARG A 348 12.97 26.28 -12.97
N ILE A 349 13.54 25.33 -12.22
CA ILE A 349 14.63 25.54 -11.24
C ILE A 349 15.71 26.46 -11.84
N ALA A 350 15.99 27.54 -11.14
CA ALA A 350 16.79 28.68 -11.56
C ALA A 350 18.09 28.84 -10.75
N THR A 351 18.21 28.20 -9.57
CA THR A 351 19.50 28.09 -8.87
C THR A 351 20.50 27.44 -9.81
N ARG A 352 21.60 28.15 -10.11
CA ARG A 352 22.61 27.75 -11.10
C ARG A 352 23.91 27.33 -10.41
N ALA A 353 24.61 26.37 -10.99
CA ALA A 353 25.96 25.98 -10.60
C ALA A 353 26.86 26.04 -11.84
N GLU A 354 27.87 26.91 -11.81
CA GLU A 354 28.82 27.11 -12.92
C GLU A 354 30.17 26.51 -12.57
N LEU A 355 30.74 25.66 -13.43
CA LEU A 355 32.04 25.04 -13.19
C LEU A 355 33.18 26.03 -13.48
N VAL A 356 33.97 26.36 -12.45
CA VAL A 356 35.12 27.26 -12.52
C VAL A 356 36.36 26.53 -12.01
N GLY A 357 37.08 25.88 -12.93
CA GLY A 357 38.27 25.10 -12.59
C GLY A 357 37.93 23.80 -11.83
N ASP A 358 38.25 23.76 -10.54
CA ASP A 358 38.11 22.60 -9.65
C ASP A 358 36.88 22.68 -8.72
N HIS A 359 36.06 23.72 -8.85
CA HIS A 359 34.87 23.95 -8.05
C HIS A 359 33.72 24.54 -8.87
N TYR A 360 32.50 24.41 -8.36
CA TYR A 360 31.31 25.08 -8.86
C TYR A 360 31.06 26.37 -8.07
N ILE A 361 30.58 27.40 -8.76
CA ILE A 361 30.02 28.61 -8.16
C ILE A 361 28.48 28.49 -8.18
N LEU A 362 27.90 28.28 -7.01
CA LEU A 362 26.46 28.13 -6.80
C LEU A 362 25.81 29.49 -6.49
N ASN A 363 24.75 29.82 -7.23
CA ASN A 363 23.99 31.05 -7.07
C ASN A 363 22.47 30.79 -7.18
N GLY A 364 21.68 31.27 -6.22
CA GLY A 364 20.22 31.17 -6.26
C GLY A 364 19.54 31.21 -4.89
N SER A 365 18.31 30.71 -4.83
CA SER A 365 17.52 30.65 -3.61
C SER A 365 16.65 29.41 -3.58
N LYS A 366 16.46 28.85 -2.38
CA LYS A 366 15.61 27.70 -2.09
C LYS A 366 14.62 28.08 -1.01
N CYS A 367 13.39 27.58 -1.08
CA CYS A 367 12.34 27.89 -0.11
C CYS A 367 11.60 26.63 0.36
N PHE A 368 10.88 26.75 1.48
CA PHE A 368 10.24 25.63 2.18
C PHE A 368 11.21 24.50 2.57
N ILE A 369 12.46 24.84 2.89
CA ILE A 369 13.49 23.86 3.25
C ILE A 369 13.32 23.44 4.71
N THR A 370 12.74 22.27 4.91
CA THR A 370 12.62 21.60 6.22
C THR A 370 14.00 21.35 6.82
N ASN A 371 14.17 21.67 8.11
CA ASN A 371 15.45 21.79 8.82
C ASN A 371 16.44 22.83 8.26
N GLY A 372 16.03 23.66 7.29
CA GLY A 372 16.92 24.61 6.61
C GLY A 372 17.68 25.54 7.56
N GLY A 373 17.04 26.02 8.63
CA GLY A 373 17.65 26.90 9.62
C GLY A 373 18.53 26.22 10.68
N VAL A 374 18.64 24.89 10.66
CA VAL A 374 19.24 24.09 11.75
C VAL A 374 20.12 22.92 11.27
N SER A 375 20.14 22.64 9.97
CA SER A 375 21.00 21.61 9.38
C SER A 375 22.49 21.99 9.37
N ASP A 376 23.35 20.98 9.46
CA ASP A 376 24.81 21.09 9.30
C ASP A 376 25.23 20.97 7.83
N TYR A 377 24.42 20.27 7.02
CA TYR A 377 24.65 20.06 5.59
C TYR A 377 23.38 20.26 4.75
N TYR A 378 23.58 20.73 3.52
CA TYR A 378 22.55 20.81 2.49
C TYR A 378 22.94 19.94 1.29
N VAL A 379 21.99 19.15 0.79
CA VAL A 379 22.07 18.62 -0.57
C VAL A 379 21.25 19.52 -1.48
N VAL A 380 21.93 20.29 -2.33
CA VAL A 380 21.35 21.31 -3.20
C VAL A 380 21.23 20.78 -4.63
N PHE A 381 20.06 20.99 -5.22
CA PHE A 381 19.81 20.69 -6.63
C PHE A 381 19.80 21.99 -7.43
N ALA A 382 20.75 22.12 -8.34
CA ALA A 382 20.97 23.31 -9.14
C ALA A 382 21.16 22.93 -10.61
N THR A 383 20.83 23.84 -11.52
CA THR A 383 21.03 23.62 -12.94
C THR A 383 22.45 24.00 -13.37
N VAL A 384 23.11 23.12 -14.12
CA VAL A 384 24.36 23.42 -14.84
C VAL A 384 24.09 23.82 -16.30
N ASP A 385 22.92 23.48 -16.83
CA ASP A 385 22.40 23.96 -18.11
C ASP A 385 20.87 24.11 -18.04
N ARG A 386 20.39 25.36 -17.94
CA ARG A 386 18.95 25.65 -17.83
C ARG A 386 18.17 25.36 -19.12
N SER A 387 18.83 25.31 -20.27
CA SER A 387 18.15 25.17 -21.57
C SER A 387 17.51 23.79 -21.78
N ILE A 388 18.04 22.76 -21.11
CA ILE A 388 17.56 21.37 -21.17
C ILE A 388 16.64 20.99 -19.99
N GLY A 389 16.15 21.97 -19.23
CA GLY A 389 15.15 21.79 -18.17
C GLY A 389 15.61 20.85 -17.05
N THR A 390 14.81 19.83 -16.71
CA THR A 390 15.15 18.87 -15.64
C THR A 390 16.43 18.07 -15.93
N LYS A 391 16.81 17.89 -17.20
CA LYS A 391 18.10 17.27 -17.58
C LYS A 391 19.29 18.17 -17.25
N GLY A 392 19.07 19.44 -16.95
CA GLY A 392 20.12 20.39 -16.53
C GLY A 392 20.53 20.22 -15.08
N LEU A 393 19.75 19.49 -14.28
CA LEU A 393 19.93 19.43 -12.83
C LEU A 393 21.08 18.52 -12.40
N THR A 394 21.87 19.02 -11.47
CA THR A 394 22.98 18.33 -10.80
C THR A 394 22.80 18.46 -9.27
N ALA A 395 23.24 17.45 -8.51
CA ALA A 395 23.15 17.43 -7.05
C ALA A 395 24.51 17.74 -6.43
N PHE A 396 24.52 18.57 -5.38
CA PHE A 396 25.73 19.05 -4.71
C PHE A 396 25.59 18.95 -3.20
N LEU A 397 26.64 18.53 -2.48
CA LEU A 397 26.71 18.60 -1.02
C LEU A 397 27.47 19.85 -0.58
N THR A 398 26.92 20.62 0.37
CA THR A 398 27.64 21.75 0.97
C THR A 398 27.38 21.85 2.48
N PRO A 399 28.38 22.21 3.31
CA PRO A 399 28.13 22.59 4.70
C PRO A 399 27.21 23.81 4.78
N SER A 400 26.28 23.86 5.73
CA SER A 400 25.33 24.96 5.86
C SER A 400 25.97 26.31 6.20
N LYS A 401 27.19 26.29 6.72
CA LYS A 401 28.01 27.47 7.09
C LYS A 401 29.07 27.83 6.04
N ALA A 402 28.97 27.31 4.81
CA ALA A 402 29.89 27.70 3.75
C ALA A 402 29.73 29.19 3.41
N GLU A 403 30.84 29.85 3.04
CA GLU A 403 30.85 31.25 2.63
C GLU A 403 29.87 31.49 1.47
N GLY A 404 29.10 32.59 1.54
CA GLY A 404 28.06 32.92 0.58
C GLY A 404 26.68 32.30 0.85
N ILE A 405 26.56 31.38 1.82
CA ILE A 405 25.26 30.87 2.27
C ILE A 405 24.66 31.82 3.31
N SER A 406 23.39 32.17 3.16
CA SER A 406 22.60 32.81 4.22
C SER A 406 21.23 32.17 4.39
N ILE A 407 20.76 32.15 5.63
CA ILE A 407 19.50 31.52 6.04
C ILE A 407 18.46 32.63 6.21
N GLY A 408 17.34 32.52 5.48
CA GLY A 408 16.21 33.42 5.58
C GLY A 408 15.38 33.22 6.84
N LYS A 409 14.23 33.90 6.91
CA LYS A 409 13.34 33.77 8.07
C LYS A 409 12.77 32.35 8.15
N THR A 410 12.73 31.78 9.35
CA THR A 410 11.94 30.56 9.59
C THR A 410 10.46 30.86 9.39
N LEU A 411 9.78 30.06 8.58
CA LEU A 411 8.38 30.26 8.17
C LEU A 411 7.44 29.95 9.34
N ASP A 412 6.55 30.90 9.66
CA ASP A 412 5.39 30.64 10.50
C ASP A 412 4.34 29.92 9.66
N LYS A 413 3.96 28.71 10.09
CA LYS A 413 3.15 27.76 9.33
C LYS A 413 1.86 27.46 10.08
N MET A 414 0.82 27.07 9.34
CA MET A 414 -0.44 26.61 9.93
C MET A 414 -0.25 25.38 10.83
N GLY A 415 0.49 24.39 10.36
CA GLY A 415 0.75 23.12 11.06
C GLY A 415 2.21 22.73 10.97
N GLN A 416 2.55 21.64 11.67
CA GLN A 416 3.89 21.09 11.84
C GLN A 416 4.87 22.16 12.35
N ARG A 417 4.41 23.00 13.28
CA ARG A 417 5.11 24.22 13.75
C ARG A 417 6.42 23.91 14.50
N ALA A 418 6.48 22.73 15.15
CA ALA A 418 7.71 22.17 15.72
C ALA A 418 8.81 21.87 14.69
N SER A 419 8.47 21.77 13.40
CA SER A 419 9.46 21.56 12.35
C SER A 419 10.02 22.89 11.87
N ASN A 420 11.35 23.04 11.90
CA ASN A 420 12.00 24.19 11.29
C ASN A 420 11.79 24.15 9.76
N THR A 421 11.48 25.29 9.17
CA THR A 421 11.38 25.43 7.70
C THR A 421 11.85 26.82 7.32
N ALA A 422 12.86 26.92 6.44
CA ALA A 422 13.48 28.20 6.10
C ALA A 422 13.63 28.40 4.58
N GLU A 423 13.96 29.62 4.21
CA GLU A 423 14.56 29.95 2.92
C GLU A 423 16.09 29.88 3.04
N ILE A 424 16.78 29.46 1.98
CA ILE A 424 18.24 29.36 1.92
C ILE A 424 18.71 30.09 0.67
N PHE A 425 19.59 31.07 0.84
CA PHE A 425 20.16 31.86 -0.24
C PHE A 425 21.62 31.47 -0.47
N PHE A 426 22.01 31.42 -1.73
CA PHE A 426 23.36 31.09 -2.18
C PHE A 426 23.86 32.24 -3.05
N ASP A 427 24.85 32.97 -2.56
CA ASP A 427 25.56 34.03 -3.28
C ASP A 427 27.01 33.60 -3.50
N ASN A 428 27.35 33.27 -4.74
CA ASN A 428 28.70 32.86 -5.17
C ASN A 428 29.37 31.75 -4.31
N VAL A 429 28.57 30.80 -3.81
CA VAL A 429 29.00 29.73 -2.91
C VAL A 429 29.90 28.75 -3.66
N LYS A 430 31.14 28.59 -3.20
CA LYS A 430 32.13 27.67 -3.79
C LYS A 430 31.90 26.24 -3.29
N ILE A 431 31.67 25.31 -4.23
CA ILE A 431 31.49 23.88 -3.94
C ILE A 431 32.53 23.08 -4.73
N PRO A 432 33.50 22.41 -4.10
CA PRO A 432 34.48 21.57 -4.79
C PRO A 432 33.82 20.52 -5.71
N VAL A 433 34.46 20.18 -6.83
CA VAL A 433 33.95 19.13 -7.73
C VAL A 433 33.78 17.78 -7.02
N GLU A 434 34.61 17.48 -6.01
CA GLU A 434 34.48 16.28 -5.15
C GLU A 434 33.18 16.23 -4.33
N ASN A 435 32.46 17.34 -4.18
CA ASN A 435 31.19 17.43 -3.48
C ASN A 435 29.96 17.31 -4.42
N ARG A 436 30.16 17.14 -5.73
CA ARG A 436 29.09 16.77 -6.65
C ARG A 436 28.65 15.32 -6.37
N ILE A 437 27.34 15.11 -6.20
CA ILE A 437 26.76 13.78 -5.97
C ILE A 437 26.32 13.21 -7.33
N GLY A 438 26.95 12.11 -7.73
CA GLY A 438 26.77 11.55 -9.07
C GLY A 438 27.47 12.37 -10.16
N LYS A 439 27.03 12.18 -11.41
CA LYS A 439 27.49 12.97 -12.55
C LYS A 439 26.65 14.24 -12.70
N GLU A 440 27.15 15.18 -13.48
CA GLU A 440 26.31 16.26 -14.01
C GLU A 440 25.10 15.68 -14.74
N HIS A 441 23.99 16.42 -14.76
CA HIS A 441 22.73 16.03 -15.39
C HIS A 441 21.97 14.84 -14.76
N GLU A 442 22.54 14.18 -13.73
CA GLU A 442 21.86 13.10 -12.99
C GLU A 442 20.98 13.61 -11.83
N GLY A 443 21.04 14.90 -11.49
CA GLY A 443 20.40 15.49 -10.31
C GLY A 443 18.88 15.26 -10.25
N TYR A 444 18.17 15.37 -11.37
CA TYR A 444 16.73 15.08 -11.38
C TYR A 444 16.40 13.61 -11.08
N LYS A 445 17.18 12.67 -11.61
CA LYS A 445 17.02 11.23 -11.34
C LYS A 445 17.29 10.94 -9.85
N ILE A 446 18.35 11.53 -9.29
CA ILE A 446 18.71 11.41 -7.87
C ILE A 446 17.60 11.98 -6.97
N ALA A 447 17.08 13.17 -7.31
CA ALA A 447 15.97 13.79 -6.60
C ALA A 447 14.72 12.91 -6.61
N MET A 448 14.29 12.41 -7.78
CA MET A 448 13.08 11.59 -7.89
C MET A 448 13.19 10.25 -7.16
N LEU A 449 14.38 9.64 -7.09
CA LEU A 449 14.61 8.43 -6.29
C LEU A 449 14.56 8.73 -4.78
N SER A 450 15.16 9.83 -4.33
CA SER A 450 15.14 10.26 -2.92
C SER A 450 13.72 10.59 -2.45
N ILE A 451 13.01 11.43 -3.22
CA ILE A 451 11.62 11.82 -3.00
C ILE A 451 10.71 10.58 -2.97
N SER A 452 10.88 9.63 -3.89
CA SER A 452 10.04 8.42 -3.93
C SER A 452 10.15 7.56 -2.67
N ARG A 453 11.34 7.47 -2.04
CA ARG A 453 11.51 6.82 -0.72
C ARG A 453 10.79 7.58 0.39
N SER A 454 10.93 8.90 0.42
CA SER A 454 10.32 9.73 1.47
C SER A 454 8.79 9.73 1.42
N ARG A 455 8.18 9.62 0.23
CA ARG A 455 6.71 9.52 0.05
C ARG A 455 6.07 8.37 0.82
N ILE A 456 6.79 7.24 0.95
CA ILE A 456 6.32 6.08 1.71
C ILE A 456 6.27 6.41 3.21
N ASN A 457 7.31 7.09 3.71
CA ASN A 457 7.38 7.56 5.09
C ASN A 457 6.33 8.65 5.36
N VAL A 458 6.07 9.57 4.43
CA VAL A 458 4.96 10.55 4.52
C VAL A 458 3.59 9.86 4.59
N ALA A 459 3.37 8.80 3.81
CA ALA A 459 2.15 8.01 3.89
C ALA A 459 1.99 7.32 5.26
N ALA A 460 3.06 6.71 5.78
CA ALA A 460 3.06 6.11 7.12
C ALA A 460 2.86 7.16 8.23
N GLY A 461 3.48 8.34 8.12
CA GLY A 461 3.26 9.45 9.05
C GLY A 461 1.82 9.97 9.04
N SER A 462 1.18 9.97 7.87
CA SER A 462 -0.24 10.30 7.72
C SER A 462 -1.15 9.28 8.44
N VAL A 463 -0.81 7.99 8.40
CA VAL A 463 -1.47 6.94 9.18
C VAL A 463 -1.31 7.16 10.68
N GLY A 464 -0.09 7.52 11.14
CA GLY A 464 0.20 7.87 12.53
C GLY A 464 -0.69 8.98 13.08
N VAL A 465 -0.76 10.12 12.37
CA VAL A 465 -1.64 11.25 12.74
C VAL A 465 -3.12 10.84 12.78
N ALA A 466 -3.56 10.05 11.78
CA ALA A 466 -4.96 9.66 11.67
C ALA A 466 -5.41 8.70 12.78
N ARG A 467 -4.57 7.74 13.20
CA ARG A 467 -4.90 6.87 14.34
C ARG A 467 -4.99 7.65 15.65
N THR A 468 -4.06 8.57 15.92
CA THR A 468 -4.13 9.42 17.12
C THR A 468 -5.40 10.27 17.15
N ALA A 469 -5.81 10.82 15.99
CA ALA A 469 -7.08 11.54 15.89
C ALA A 469 -8.29 10.63 16.17
N MET A 470 -8.33 9.43 15.58
CA MET A 470 -9.38 8.45 15.85
C MET A 470 -9.41 8.01 17.33
N ASP A 471 -8.26 7.80 17.97
CA ASP A 471 -8.15 7.39 19.37
C ASP A 471 -8.62 8.49 20.33
N HIS A 472 -8.33 9.77 20.03
CA HIS A 472 -8.89 10.89 20.78
C HIS A 472 -10.41 10.99 20.60
N ALA A 473 -10.91 10.82 19.37
CA ALA A 473 -12.35 10.81 19.10
C ALA A 473 -13.05 9.66 19.86
N MET A 474 -12.54 8.43 19.75
CA MET A 474 -13.06 7.26 20.46
C MET A 474 -13.10 7.47 21.98
N ARG A 475 -11.97 7.89 22.58
CA ARG A 475 -11.88 8.18 24.03
C ARG A 475 -12.84 9.30 24.47
N TYR A 476 -13.10 10.28 23.61
CA TYR A 476 -14.05 11.35 23.88
C TYR A 476 -15.51 10.87 23.80
N VAL A 477 -15.91 10.20 22.72
CA VAL A 477 -17.32 9.81 22.52
C VAL A 477 -17.80 8.72 23.47
N GLN A 478 -16.89 7.90 24.00
CA GLN A 478 -17.19 6.94 25.08
C GLN A 478 -17.58 7.63 26.40
N LYS A 479 -17.04 8.84 26.67
CA LYS A 479 -17.22 9.57 27.93
C LYS A 479 -18.24 10.69 27.84
N ARG A 480 -18.37 11.35 26.69
CA ARG A 480 -19.28 12.48 26.51
C ARG A 480 -20.72 11.97 26.40
N VAL A 481 -21.58 12.44 27.30
CA VAL A 481 -23.02 12.13 27.30
C VAL A 481 -23.81 13.26 26.65
N GLN A 482 -24.74 12.93 25.76
CA GLN A 482 -25.79 13.81 25.22
C GLN A 482 -27.07 13.01 25.04
N PHE A 483 -28.25 13.66 25.15
CA PHE A 483 -29.56 12.99 25.10
C PHE A 483 -29.62 11.71 25.97
N ASN A 484 -29.09 11.80 27.20
CA ASN A 484 -29.04 10.76 28.22
C ASN A 484 -28.23 9.48 27.88
N GLN A 485 -27.36 9.51 26.86
CA GLN A 485 -26.44 8.40 26.57
C GLN A 485 -25.07 8.87 26.07
N ALA A 486 -24.06 7.98 26.10
CA ALA A 486 -22.75 8.26 25.55
C ALA A 486 -22.82 8.51 24.03
N LEU A 487 -22.00 9.42 23.49
CA LEU A 487 -21.93 9.69 22.06
C LEU A 487 -21.59 8.43 21.24
N ALA A 488 -20.85 7.48 21.82
CA ALA A 488 -20.56 6.17 21.23
C ALA A 488 -21.80 5.31 20.93
N ASN A 489 -22.96 5.59 21.54
CA ASN A 489 -24.20 4.84 21.31
C ASN A 489 -25.01 5.34 20.10
N PHE A 490 -24.66 6.49 19.52
CA PHE A 490 -25.36 7.01 18.34
C PHE A 490 -24.78 6.37 17.07
N GLN A 491 -25.63 5.73 16.27
CA GLN A 491 -25.23 5.05 15.04
C GLN A 491 -24.39 5.92 14.09
N TYR A 492 -24.72 7.21 13.97
CA TYR A 492 -23.94 8.16 13.16
C TYR A 492 -22.48 8.28 13.62
N VAL A 493 -22.23 8.28 14.94
CA VAL A 493 -20.86 8.30 15.51
C VAL A 493 -20.14 6.99 15.23
N GLN A 494 -20.84 5.86 15.37
CA GLN A 494 -20.30 4.52 15.10
C GLN A 494 -19.86 4.37 13.63
N PHE A 495 -20.68 4.85 12.68
CA PHE A 495 -20.35 4.80 11.25
C PHE A 495 -19.13 5.65 10.91
N ARG A 496 -19.00 6.87 11.46
CA ARG A 496 -17.80 7.70 11.25
C ARG A 496 -16.52 7.04 11.78
N LEU A 497 -16.60 6.40 12.95
CA LEU A 497 -15.46 5.66 13.53
C LEU A 497 -15.09 4.42 12.69
N ALA A 498 -16.07 3.70 12.16
CA ALA A 498 -15.84 2.57 11.26
C ALA A 498 -15.19 2.99 9.94
N ASP A 499 -15.72 4.05 9.30
CA ASP A 499 -15.15 4.65 8.08
C ASP A 499 -13.71 5.10 8.28
N MET A 500 -13.40 5.77 9.41
CA MET A 500 -12.03 6.17 9.75
C MET A 500 -11.14 4.94 9.92
N ALA A 501 -11.55 3.93 10.68
CA ALA A 501 -10.76 2.72 10.91
C ALA A 501 -10.40 2.01 9.59
N SER A 502 -11.38 1.81 8.70
CA SER A 502 -11.15 1.19 7.38
C SER A 502 -10.27 2.04 6.47
N ALA A 503 -10.40 3.37 6.49
CA ALA A 503 -9.56 4.25 5.67
C ALA A 503 -8.10 4.30 6.18
N ILE A 504 -7.90 4.33 7.50
CA ILE A 504 -6.58 4.29 8.15
C ILE A 504 -5.87 2.98 7.78
N ASP A 505 -6.55 1.84 7.86
CA ASP A 505 -5.95 0.56 7.53
C ASP A 505 -5.61 0.42 6.04
N ALA A 506 -6.52 0.86 5.15
CA ALA A 506 -6.24 0.91 3.71
C ALA A 506 -5.01 1.76 3.38
N ALA A 507 -4.83 2.92 4.05
CA ALA A 507 -3.65 3.76 3.88
C ALA A 507 -2.36 3.08 4.39
N ARG A 508 -2.42 2.38 5.53
CA ARG A 508 -1.31 1.59 6.07
C ARG A 508 -0.88 0.50 5.10
N LEU A 509 -1.82 -0.29 4.59
CA LEU A 509 -1.55 -1.36 3.63
C LEU A 509 -0.95 -0.83 2.31
N LEU A 510 -1.36 0.34 1.84
CA LEU A 510 -0.71 0.99 0.69
C LEU A 510 0.74 1.41 0.99
N ALA A 511 1.00 2.01 2.15
CA ALA A 511 2.36 2.40 2.57
C ALA A 511 3.28 1.18 2.73
N TRP A 512 2.82 0.16 3.47
CA TRP A 512 3.53 -1.11 3.67
C TRP A 512 3.82 -1.85 2.36
N ARG A 513 2.84 -1.89 1.43
CA ARG A 513 3.06 -2.45 0.09
C ARG A 513 4.10 -1.66 -0.69
N ALA A 514 4.08 -0.33 -0.64
CA ALA A 514 5.06 0.50 -1.34
C ALA A 514 6.49 0.30 -0.79
N ALA A 515 6.62 0.18 0.54
CA ALA A 515 7.87 -0.18 1.20
C ALA A 515 8.38 -1.57 0.79
N TRP A 516 7.54 -2.60 0.87
CA TRP A 516 7.90 -3.97 0.49
C TRP A 516 8.35 -4.07 -0.97
N VAL A 517 7.69 -3.37 -1.91
CA VAL A 517 8.10 -3.32 -3.32
C VAL A 517 9.47 -2.62 -3.48
N HIS A 518 9.74 -1.55 -2.72
CA HIS A 518 11.06 -0.92 -2.69
C HIS A 518 12.14 -1.89 -2.19
N ASP A 519 11.90 -2.55 -1.05
CA ASP A 519 12.91 -3.38 -0.38
C ASP A 519 13.18 -4.71 -1.12
N LYS A 520 12.25 -5.15 -1.98
CA LYS A 520 12.50 -6.20 -2.99
C LYS A 520 13.23 -5.71 -4.24
N GLY A 521 13.71 -4.45 -4.27
CA GLY A 521 14.46 -3.88 -5.40
C GLY A 521 13.61 -3.62 -6.66
N GLN A 522 12.29 -3.64 -6.55
CA GLN A 522 11.38 -3.50 -7.69
C GLN A 522 11.06 -2.03 -7.99
N ARG A 523 10.50 -1.74 -9.18
CA ARG A 523 9.98 -0.40 -9.50
C ARG A 523 8.76 -0.10 -8.62
N TYR A 524 8.91 0.87 -7.72
CA TYR A 524 7.94 1.19 -6.67
C TYR A 524 7.31 2.59 -6.80
N ALA A 525 7.67 3.38 -7.82
CA ALA A 525 7.24 4.78 -7.96
C ALA A 525 5.72 4.95 -8.06
N LYS A 526 5.02 3.99 -8.70
CA LYS A 526 3.56 3.94 -8.77
C LYS A 526 2.95 3.73 -7.38
N GLN A 527 3.46 2.73 -6.65
CA GLN A 527 2.99 2.32 -5.33
C GLN A 527 3.23 3.41 -4.29
N ALA A 528 4.42 4.03 -4.28
CA ALA A 528 4.72 5.17 -3.41
C ALA A 528 3.82 6.38 -3.68
N SER A 529 3.48 6.64 -4.96
CA SER A 529 2.58 7.74 -5.33
C SER A 529 1.13 7.41 -4.96
N MET A 530 0.66 6.16 -5.14
CA MET A 530 -0.65 5.69 -4.67
C MET A 530 -0.78 5.81 -3.14
N ALA A 531 0.23 5.35 -2.40
CA ALA A 531 0.25 5.41 -0.95
C ALA A 531 0.21 6.86 -0.45
N LYS A 532 1.03 7.75 -1.03
CA LYS A 532 1.03 9.17 -0.68
C LYS A 532 -0.32 9.81 -0.99
N ASP A 533 -0.80 9.73 -2.23
CA ASP A 533 -2.05 10.38 -2.67
C ASP A 533 -3.23 9.98 -1.76
N PHE A 534 -3.41 8.68 -1.53
CA PHE A 534 -4.47 8.17 -0.68
C PHE A 534 -4.30 8.56 0.79
N ALA A 535 -3.11 8.39 1.37
CA ALA A 535 -2.88 8.65 2.79
C ALA A 535 -3.00 10.15 3.13
N GLY A 536 -2.60 11.05 2.22
CA GLY A 536 -2.72 12.50 2.39
C GLY A 536 -4.18 12.98 2.39
N ASP A 537 -5.03 12.43 1.51
CA ASP A 537 -6.47 12.72 1.53
C ASP A 537 -7.17 12.07 2.75
N MET A 538 -6.76 10.84 3.09
CA MET A 538 -7.28 10.09 4.25
C MET A 538 -7.03 10.83 5.57
N VAL A 539 -5.80 11.28 5.84
CA VAL A 539 -5.47 11.93 7.13
C VAL A 539 -6.20 13.25 7.31
N MET A 540 -6.39 14.03 6.23
CA MET A 540 -7.17 15.26 6.26
C MET A 540 -8.66 14.96 6.55
N LYS A 541 -9.22 13.90 5.95
CA LYS A 541 -10.58 13.46 6.28
C LYS A 541 -10.68 12.99 7.74
N ALA A 542 -9.85 12.03 8.16
CA ALA A 542 -9.90 11.44 9.49
C ALA A 542 -9.73 12.48 10.62
N THR A 543 -8.82 13.45 10.47
CA THR A 543 -8.66 14.53 11.46
C THR A 543 -9.83 15.50 11.49
N SER A 544 -10.46 15.81 10.35
CA SER A 544 -11.68 16.62 10.31
C SER A 544 -12.88 15.89 10.94
N GLU A 545 -13.06 14.60 10.62
CA GLU A 545 -14.15 13.78 11.15
C GLU A 545 -14.01 13.60 12.67
N ALA A 546 -12.78 13.39 13.15
CA ALA A 546 -12.46 13.33 14.57
C ALA A 546 -12.70 14.68 15.29
N LEU A 547 -12.40 15.82 14.65
CA LEU A 547 -12.69 17.15 15.19
C LEU A 547 -14.18 17.36 15.41
N ASP A 548 -15.00 17.05 14.41
CA ASP A 548 -16.46 17.17 14.52
C ASP A 548 -17.04 16.30 15.65
N LEU A 549 -16.48 15.10 15.89
CA LEU A 549 -16.90 14.21 16.97
C LEU A 549 -16.60 14.78 18.38
N LEU A 550 -15.61 15.68 18.51
CA LEU A 550 -15.36 16.45 19.73
C LEU A 550 -16.22 17.74 19.80
N GLY A 551 -16.79 18.18 18.67
CA GLY A 551 -17.56 19.41 18.56
C GLY A 551 -16.74 20.64 18.94
N GLY A 552 -17.32 21.55 19.72
CA GLY A 552 -16.64 22.79 20.14
C GLY A 552 -15.31 22.57 20.88
N TYR A 553 -15.14 21.45 21.58
CA TYR A 553 -13.85 21.11 22.20
C TYR A 553 -12.79 20.70 21.17
N GLY A 554 -13.18 20.13 20.03
CA GLY A 554 -12.26 19.77 18.94
C GLY A 554 -11.63 21.00 18.28
N TYR A 555 -12.35 22.13 18.30
CA TYR A 555 -11.89 23.43 17.82
C TYR A 555 -11.05 24.22 18.87
N SER A 556 -11.04 23.77 20.12
CA SER A 556 -10.29 24.43 21.21
C SER A 556 -8.84 23.95 21.28
N LYS A 557 -7.91 24.88 21.52
CA LYS A 557 -6.49 24.58 21.78
C LYS A 557 -6.22 23.89 23.13
N GLU A 558 -7.26 23.71 23.94
CA GLU A 558 -7.23 22.85 25.14
C GLU A 558 -7.17 21.35 24.78
N PHE A 559 -7.57 20.99 23.56
CA PHE A 559 -7.54 19.62 23.05
C PHE A 559 -6.57 19.52 21.86
N PRO A 560 -5.90 18.36 21.65
CA PRO A 560 -4.89 18.21 20.60
C PRO A 560 -5.47 18.16 19.17
N MET A 561 -6.80 18.14 19.02
CA MET A 561 -7.46 17.82 17.76
C MET A 561 -7.29 18.91 16.69
N GLU A 562 -7.39 20.19 17.06
CA GLU A 562 -7.15 21.30 16.13
C GLU A 562 -5.71 21.27 15.58
N LYS A 563 -4.72 20.91 16.41
CA LYS A 563 -3.33 20.70 15.99
C LYS A 563 -3.22 19.55 15.00
N LEU A 564 -3.82 18.39 15.28
CA LEU A 564 -3.76 17.23 14.37
C LEU A 564 -4.34 17.57 12.99
N MET A 565 -5.45 18.32 12.94
CA MET A 565 -6.05 18.80 11.69
C MET A 565 -5.15 19.81 10.94
N ARG A 566 -4.53 20.76 11.66
CA ARG A 566 -3.54 21.70 11.08
C ARG A 566 -2.33 20.97 10.51
N ASP A 567 -1.79 20.01 11.26
CA ASP A 567 -0.62 19.20 10.89
C ASP A 567 -0.90 18.31 9.66
N ALA A 568 -2.10 17.72 9.60
CA ALA A 568 -2.55 16.85 8.51
C ALA A 568 -2.57 17.55 7.15
N LYS A 569 -2.92 18.84 7.09
CA LYS A 569 -3.07 19.54 5.80
C LYS A 569 -1.80 19.57 4.96
N LEU A 570 -0.63 19.66 5.59
CA LEU A 570 0.66 19.68 4.88
C LEU A 570 0.93 18.35 4.15
N MET A 571 0.37 17.24 4.64
CA MET A 571 0.46 15.91 4.01
C MET A 571 -0.10 15.87 2.59
N GLN A 572 -1.06 16.73 2.25
CA GLN A 572 -1.61 16.83 0.89
C GLN A 572 -0.72 17.64 -0.07
N ILE A 573 0.34 18.29 0.42
CA ILE A 573 1.05 19.38 -0.28
C ILE A 573 2.53 19.03 -0.53
N TYR A 574 3.33 18.84 0.53
CA TYR A 574 4.77 18.55 0.40
C TYR A 574 5.01 17.15 -0.18
N GLU A 575 6.22 16.80 -0.64
CA GLU A 575 6.47 15.56 -1.41
C GLU A 575 5.54 15.36 -2.64
N GLY A 576 5.14 16.48 -3.26
CA GLY A 576 4.24 16.58 -4.40
C GLY A 576 2.75 16.59 -4.03
N PRO A 577 1.93 17.51 -4.56
CA PRO A 577 0.49 17.51 -4.32
C PRO A 577 -0.23 16.42 -5.13
N SER A 578 -1.49 16.15 -4.80
CA SER A 578 -2.30 15.08 -5.44
C SER A 578 -2.24 15.04 -6.98
N PRO A 579 -2.33 16.17 -7.73
CA PRO A 579 -2.21 16.14 -9.20
C PRO A 579 -0.88 15.58 -9.71
N VAL A 580 0.22 15.79 -8.98
CA VAL A 580 1.55 15.24 -9.33
C VAL A 580 1.56 13.72 -9.14
N HIS A 581 0.98 13.20 -8.05
CA HIS A 581 0.87 11.75 -7.84
C HIS A 581 -0.02 11.10 -8.89
N LYS A 582 -1.18 11.69 -9.20
CA LYS A 582 -2.08 11.22 -10.27
C LYS A 582 -1.38 11.18 -11.63
N THR A 583 -0.54 12.17 -11.94
CA THR A 583 0.30 12.19 -13.15
C THR A 583 1.32 11.04 -13.16
N ILE A 584 1.99 10.78 -12.03
CA ILE A 584 2.97 9.68 -11.92
C ILE A 584 2.27 8.32 -12.01
N ILE A 585 1.16 8.14 -11.31
CA ILE A 585 0.35 6.90 -11.34
C ILE A 585 -0.12 6.61 -12.76
N TYR A 586 -0.69 7.60 -13.45
CA TYR A 586 -1.12 7.45 -14.84
C TYR A 586 0.04 7.10 -15.76
N ARG A 587 1.20 7.76 -15.64
CA ARG A 587 2.38 7.47 -16.46
C ARG A 587 2.91 6.05 -16.25
N GLU A 588 3.06 5.60 -15.01
CA GLU A 588 3.53 4.24 -14.76
C GLU A 588 2.52 3.19 -15.24
N LEU A 589 1.20 3.45 -15.12
CA LEU A 589 0.17 2.60 -15.74
C LEU A 589 0.26 2.60 -17.28
N ALA A 590 0.40 3.77 -17.91
CA ALA A 590 0.53 3.89 -19.36
C ALA A 590 1.72 3.07 -19.88
N ASN A 591 2.87 3.11 -19.19
CA ASN A 591 4.03 2.27 -19.50
C ASN A 591 3.73 0.76 -19.36
N GLU A 592 3.00 0.35 -18.32
CA GLU A 592 2.61 -1.07 -18.10
C GLU A 592 1.67 -1.61 -19.19
N TYR A 593 0.84 -0.74 -19.79
CA TYR A 593 -0.04 -1.07 -20.91
C TYR A 593 0.56 -0.76 -22.29
N GLY A 594 1.83 -0.31 -22.38
CA GLY A 594 2.51 -0.02 -23.65
C GLY A 594 1.95 1.19 -24.41
N LEU A 595 1.37 2.16 -23.69
CA LEU A 595 0.78 3.39 -24.26
C LEU A 595 1.77 4.56 -24.38
N CYS A 596 3.00 4.41 -23.86
CA CYS A 596 4.06 5.43 -23.81
C CYS A 596 5.44 4.77 -23.93
#